data_AF-A0A2N5KHF2-F1
#
_entry.id   AF-A0A2N5KHF2-F1
#
_cell.length_a   1.000
_cell.length_b   1.000
_cell.length_c   1.000
_cell.angle_alpha   90.00
_cell.angle_beta   90.00
_cell.angle_gamma   90.00
#
_symmetry.space_group_name_H-M   'P 1'
#
loop_
_entity.id
_entity.type
_entity.pdbx_description
1 polymer ?
#
loop_
_entity_poly.entity_id
_entity_poly.type
_entity_poly.pdbx_seq_one_letter_code
_entity_poly.pdbx_strand_id
1 'polypeptide(L)'
;MEQERREAVTAYIARQKALVREAELERNRREQQERCEAEKARQAREKALVARLEDVFESDFLSADAIFAADPDAELVGDEEYGELKTSFVRRWAERELGQDLDLEQAAAVAATSGDVQVVARAGSGKTRTLVTRTIFLQKHCGVSPREIRLLAFNKKAADEMKGRLAEALGEDLPHVMTFHALAHALVHPEEDLVFDDASADQLGHSREVQEVIDEHVRSEEYGDRIRDLMLAQFRDDWERIVDGRFQLTMDEFLAHRRALPRESLKGDYVKSYGEKVIANALFEHGIGYKYECNFRWNGFNYRPDFTI
;
A
#
# COMPACT_ATOMS: atom_id res chain seq x y z
N MET A 1 -5.33 -76.80 44.55
CA MET A 1 -5.19 -75.83 45.68
C MET A 1 -4.36 -74.60 45.33
N GLU A 2 -3.04 -74.68 45.09
CA GLU A 2 -2.24 -73.47 44.75
C GLU A 2 -2.53 -72.92 43.34
N GLN A 3 -2.75 -73.79 42.36
CA GLN A 3 -3.03 -73.42 40.97
C GLN A 3 -4.41 -72.75 40.81
N GLU A 4 -5.44 -73.31 41.43
CA GLU A 4 -6.79 -72.72 41.48
C GLU A 4 -6.81 -71.36 42.20
N ARG A 5 -6.00 -71.18 43.26
CA ARG A 5 -5.86 -69.88 43.93
C ARG A 5 -5.19 -68.85 43.02
N ARG A 6 -4.17 -69.22 42.25
CA ARG A 6 -3.52 -68.32 41.28
C ARG A 6 -4.47 -67.93 40.14
N GLU A 7 -5.25 -68.88 39.63
CA GLU A 7 -6.27 -68.62 38.61
C GLU A 7 -7.37 -67.69 39.12
N ALA A 8 -7.87 -67.91 40.35
CA ALA A 8 -8.87 -67.04 40.98
C ALA A 8 -8.38 -65.60 41.19
N VAL A 9 -7.12 -65.42 41.62
CA VAL A 9 -6.50 -64.09 41.77
C VAL A 9 -6.32 -63.41 40.41
N THR A 10 -5.90 -64.16 39.39
CA THR A 10 -5.72 -63.63 38.03
C THR A 10 -7.06 -63.19 37.43
N ALA A 11 -8.11 -64.00 37.60
CA ALA A 11 -9.47 -63.67 37.18
C ALA A 11 -10.03 -62.44 37.91
N TYR A 12 -9.76 -62.31 39.21
CA TYR A 12 -10.15 -61.12 39.99
C TYR A 12 -9.45 -59.85 39.48
N ILE A 13 -8.13 -59.90 39.28
CA ILE A 13 -7.36 -58.76 38.74
C ILE A 13 -7.85 -58.40 37.34
N ALA A 14 -8.13 -59.39 36.47
CA ALA A 14 -8.67 -59.15 35.14
C ALA A 14 -10.05 -58.46 35.19
N ARG A 15 -10.92 -58.87 36.11
CA ARG A 15 -12.24 -58.28 36.31
C ARG A 15 -12.16 -56.84 36.85
N GLN A 16 -11.24 -56.58 37.79
CA GLN A 16 -10.98 -55.22 38.29
C GLN A 16 -10.41 -54.31 37.20
N LYS A 17 -9.46 -54.80 36.38
CA LYS A 17 -8.93 -54.06 35.23
C LYS A 17 -10.01 -53.76 34.18
N ALA A 18 -10.93 -54.69 33.94
CA ALA A 18 -12.04 -54.48 33.02
C ALA A 18 -12.99 -53.38 33.51
N LEU A 19 -13.35 -53.39 34.80
CA LEU A 19 -14.19 -52.36 35.42
C LEU A 19 -13.55 -50.97 35.37
N VAL A 20 -12.25 -50.86 35.67
CA VAL A 20 -11.52 -49.58 35.58
C VAL A 20 -11.50 -49.07 34.14
N ARG A 21 -11.23 -49.95 33.17
CA ARG A 21 -11.20 -49.61 31.74
C ARG A 21 -12.56 -49.15 31.21
N GLU A 22 -13.64 -49.76 31.69
CA GLU A 22 -15.02 -49.39 31.33
C GLU A 22 -15.38 -48.00 31.89
N ALA A 23 -15.03 -47.73 33.15
CA ALA A 23 -15.20 -46.40 33.76
C ALA A 23 -14.37 -45.31 33.06
N GLU A 24 -13.12 -45.61 32.66
CA GLU A 24 -12.29 -44.70 31.86
C GLU A 24 -12.90 -44.41 30.48
N LEU A 25 -13.45 -45.41 29.80
CA LEU A 25 -14.13 -45.25 28.51
C LEU A 25 -15.39 -44.38 28.63
N GLU A 26 -16.21 -44.59 29.65
CA GLU A 26 -17.38 -43.74 29.91
C GLU A 26 -16.98 -42.29 30.22
N ARG A 27 -15.94 -42.09 31.03
CA ARG A 27 -15.40 -40.76 31.32
C ARG A 27 -14.91 -40.07 30.05
N ASN A 28 -14.11 -40.75 29.23
CA ASN A 28 -13.61 -40.20 27.97
C ASN A 28 -14.75 -39.85 27.00
N ARG A 29 -15.80 -40.67 26.94
CA ARG A 29 -17.01 -40.39 26.13
C ARG A 29 -17.74 -39.15 26.61
N ARG A 30 -17.91 -38.98 27.93
CA ARG A 30 -18.52 -37.77 28.52
C ARG A 30 -17.67 -36.54 28.22
N GLU A 31 -16.36 -36.60 28.46
CA GLU A 31 -15.44 -35.49 28.16
C GLU A 31 -15.44 -35.13 26.66
N GLN A 32 -15.51 -36.12 25.77
CA GLN A 32 -15.64 -35.87 24.32
C GLN A 32 -16.98 -35.25 23.94
N GLN A 33 -18.07 -35.71 24.55
CA GLN A 33 -19.40 -35.17 24.31
C GLN A 33 -19.50 -33.71 24.78
N GLU A 34 -19.02 -33.42 26.00
CA GLU A 34 -18.96 -32.06 26.54
C GLU A 34 -18.13 -31.13 25.66
N ARG A 35 -16.97 -31.58 25.15
CA ARG A 35 -16.16 -30.81 24.19
C ARG A 35 -16.90 -30.54 22.89
N CYS A 36 -17.59 -31.53 22.34
CA CYS A 36 -18.36 -31.39 21.11
C CYS A 36 -19.55 -30.42 21.29
N GLU A 37 -20.25 -30.50 22.43
CA GLU A 37 -21.33 -29.59 22.77
C GLU A 37 -20.83 -28.15 22.98
N ALA A 38 -19.69 -27.98 23.66
CA ALA A 38 -19.05 -26.69 23.85
C ALA A 38 -18.60 -26.06 22.51
N GLU A 39 -18.03 -26.86 21.60
CA GLU A 39 -17.61 -26.39 20.28
C GLU A 39 -18.80 -25.97 19.41
N LYS A 40 -19.89 -26.75 19.42
CA LYS A 40 -21.14 -26.37 18.74
C LYS A 40 -21.74 -25.09 19.31
N ALA A 41 -21.73 -24.94 20.63
CA ALA A 41 -22.22 -23.73 21.29
C ALA A 41 -21.36 -22.51 20.92
N ARG A 42 -20.03 -22.67 20.85
CA ARG A 42 -19.10 -21.63 20.39
C ARG A 42 -19.39 -21.21 18.95
N GLN A 43 -19.48 -22.17 18.02
CA GLN A 43 -19.80 -21.90 16.61
C GLN A 43 -21.17 -21.22 16.44
N ALA A 44 -22.16 -21.58 17.25
CA ALA A 44 -23.47 -20.94 17.22
C ALA A 44 -23.41 -19.47 17.67
N ARG A 45 -22.60 -19.16 18.70
CA ARG A 45 -22.38 -17.78 19.17
C ARG A 45 -21.62 -16.95 18.14
N GLU A 46 -20.56 -17.50 17.56
CA GLU A 46 -19.78 -16.87 16.49
C GLU A 46 -20.68 -16.52 15.28
N LYS A 47 -21.49 -17.48 14.81
CA LYS A 47 -22.46 -17.23 13.74
C LYS A 47 -23.48 -16.17 14.11
N ALA A 48 -23.94 -16.14 15.36
CA ALA A 48 -24.87 -15.13 15.84
C ALA A 48 -24.21 -13.74 15.91
N LEU A 49 -22.94 -13.65 16.28
CA LEU A 49 -22.16 -12.41 16.24
C LEU A 49 -22.02 -11.89 14.80
N VAL A 50 -21.60 -12.74 13.85
CA VAL A 50 -21.49 -12.35 12.44
C VAL A 50 -22.83 -11.82 11.89
N ALA A 51 -23.95 -12.47 12.25
CA ALA A 51 -25.27 -12.00 11.85
C ALA A 51 -25.64 -10.62 12.44
N ARG A 52 -25.27 -10.34 13.70
CA ARG A 52 -25.43 -9.00 14.30
C ARG A 52 -24.55 -7.97 13.60
N LEU A 53 -23.30 -8.33 13.28
CA LEU A 53 -22.38 -7.43 12.58
C LEU A 53 -22.88 -7.07 11.18
N GLU A 54 -23.44 -8.02 10.43
CA GLU A 54 -24.06 -7.73 9.13
C GLU A 54 -25.22 -6.71 9.26
N ASP A 55 -26.05 -6.83 10.29
CA ASP A 55 -27.13 -5.86 10.56
C ASP A 55 -26.58 -4.47 10.92
N VAL A 56 -25.50 -4.43 11.70
CA VAL A 56 -24.78 -3.19 12.02
C VAL A 56 -24.12 -2.59 10.78
N PHE A 57 -23.52 -3.39 9.91
CA PHE A 57 -22.91 -2.89 8.68
C PHE A 57 -23.95 -2.27 7.74
N GLU A 58 -25.16 -2.82 7.68
CA GLU A 58 -26.23 -2.25 6.85
C GLU A 58 -26.84 -0.99 7.47
N SER A 59 -26.92 -0.89 8.80
CA SER A 59 -27.63 0.20 9.49
C SER A 59 -26.73 1.34 10.01
N ASP A 60 -25.55 1.03 10.54
CA ASP A 60 -24.60 1.99 11.11
C ASP A 60 -23.14 1.50 10.94
N PHE A 61 -22.67 1.57 9.70
CA PHE A 61 -21.31 1.14 9.34
C PHE A 61 -20.21 1.98 10.03
N LEU A 62 -20.47 3.24 10.38
CA LEU A 62 -19.46 4.12 11.00
C LEU A 62 -19.20 3.74 12.46
N SER A 63 -20.23 3.33 13.20
CA SER A 63 -20.08 2.86 14.59
C SER A 63 -19.66 1.39 14.70
N ALA A 64 -19.59 0.65 13.58
CA ALA A 64 -19.38 -0.79 13.58
C ALA A 64 -18.13 -1.23 14.38
N ASP A 65 -17.02 -0.50 14.26
CA ASP A 65 -15.78 -0.83 14.97
C ASP A 65 -15.94 -0.68 16.50
N ALA A 66 -16.65 0.35 16.94
CA ALA A 66 -16.94 0.57 18.35
C ALA A 66 -17.95 -0.46 18.89
N ILE A 67 -18.95 -0.82 18.09
CA ILE A 67 -19.94 -1.83 18.44
C ILE A 67 -19.29 -3.21 18.55
N PHE A 68 -18.44 -3.59 17.59
CA PHE A 68 -17.69 -4.83 17.63
C PHE A 68 -16.78 -4.89 18.87
N ALA A 69 -16.02 -3.83 19.14
CA ALA A 69 -15.14 -3.78 20.31
C ALA A 69 -15.89 -3.88 21.66
N ALA A 70 -17.16 -3.50 21.70
CA ALA A 70 -18.02 -3.59 22.87
C ALA A 70 -18.84 -4.89 22.97
N ASP A 71 -18.85 -5.73 21.92
CA ASP A 71 -19.66 -6.95 21.88
C ASP A 71 -19.04 -8.03 22.80
N PRO A 72 -19.83 -8.68 23.68
CA PRO A 72 -19.33 -9.71 24.60
C PRO A 72 -18.80 -10.96 23.89
N ASP A 73 -19.16 -11.17 22.62
CA ASP A 73 -18.69 -12.29 21.80
C ASP A 73 -17.50 -11.89 20.90
N ALA A 74 -16.98 -10.66 20.98
CA ALA A 74 -15.93 -10.16 20.09
C ALA A 74 -14.67 -11.05 20.05
N GLU A 75 -14.33 -11.70 21.18
CA GLU A 75 -13.21 -12.64 21.27
C GLU A 75 -13.34 -13.89 20.37
N LEU A 76 -14.54 -14.15 19.84
CA LEU A 76 -14.79 -15.30 18.96
C LEU A 76 -14.33 -15.05 17.52
N VAL A 77 -14.22 -13.79 17.10
CA VAL A 77 -13.85 -13.37 15.74
C VAL A 77 -12.57 -12.55 15.83
N GLY A 78 -11.53 -12.94 15.10
CA GLY A 78 -10.27 -12.19 15.11
C GLY A 78 -10.38 -10.84 14.37
N ASP A 79 -9.47 -9.90 14.67
CA ASP A 79 -9.44 -8.59 14.00
C ASP A 79 -9.31 -8.70 12.47
N GLU A 80 -8.52 -9.67 12.00
CA GLU A 80 -8.34 -9.96 10.56
C GLU A 80 -9.65 -10.43 9.93
N GLU A 81 -10.34 -11.37 10.56
CA GLU A 81 -11.63 -11.91 10.11
C GLU A 81 -12.72 -10.83 10.14
N TYR A 82 -12.75 -9.98 11.17
CA TYR A 82 -13.63 -8.81 11.20
C TYR A 82 -13.36 -7.84 10.04
N GLY A 83 -12.08 -7.60 9.71
CA GLY A 83 -11.67 -6.83 8.54
C GLY A 83 -12.14 -7.45 7.21
N GLU A 84 -12.05 -8.77 7.09
CA GLU A 84 -12.55 -9.51 5.93
C GLU A 84 -14.08 -9.44 5.80
N LEU A 85 -14.82 -9.47 6.91
CA LEU A 85 -16.27 -9.29 6.93
C LEU A 85 -16.66 -7.90 6.43
N LYS A 86 -16.04 -6.83 6.93
CA LYS A 86 -16.25 -5.45 6.43
C LYS A 86 -15.93 -5.34 4.93
N THR A 87 -14.80 -5.91 4.52
CA THR A 87 -14.35 -5.91 3.13
C THR A 87 -15.35 -6.63 2.22
N SER A 88 -15.84 -7.79 2.65
CA SER A 88 -16.83 -8.59 1.92
C SER A 88 -18.19 -7.92 1.83
N PHE A 89 -18.61 -7.24 2.89
CA PHE A 89 -19.80 -6.40 2.89
C PHE A 89 -19.69 -5.28 1.85
N VAL A 90 -18.62 -4.48 1.91
CA VAL A 90 -18.41 -3.37 0.97
C VAL A 90 -18.32 -3.82 -0.47
N ARG A 91 -17.67 -4.96 -0.74
CA ARG A 91 -17.60 -5.52 -2.08
C ARG A 91 -18.98 -5.89 -2.63
N ARG A 92 -19.81 -6.58 -1.83
CA ARG A 92 -21.21 -6.89 -2.19
C ARG A 92 -22.05 -5.62 -2.38
N TRP A 93 -21.86 -4.64 -1.51
CA TRP A 93 -22.53 -3.34 -1.61
C TRP A 93 -22.16 -2.62 -2.92
N ALA A 94 -20.88 -2.58 -3.29
CA ALA A 94 -20.42 -1.91 -4.51
C ALA A 94 -20.95 -2.59 -5.79
N GLU A 95 -21.03 -3.92 -5.77
CA GLU A 95 -21.64 -4.68 -6.87
C GLU A 95 -23.15 -4.38 -6.97
N ARG A 96 -23.86 -4.39 -5.84
CA ARG A 96 -25.31 -4.14 -5.77
C ARG A 96 -25.71 -2.73 -6.17
N GLU A 97 -25.04 -1.71 -5.62
CA GLU A 97 -25.43 -0.31 -5.76
C GLU A 97 -24.79 0.40 -6.95
N LEU A 98 -23.58 -0.03 -7.36
CA LEU A 98 -22.79 0.65 -8.39
C LEU A 98 -22.50 -0.23 -9.61
N GLY A 99 -22.83 -1.53 -9.57
CA GLY A 99 -22.45 -2.46 -10.64
C GLY A 99 -20.92 -2.62 -10.77
N GLN A 100 -20.19 -2.41 -9.68
CA GLN A 100 -18.73 -2.35 -9.67
C GLN A 100 -18.12 -3.57 -8.97
N ASP A 101 -17.35 -4.38 -9.69
CA ASP A 101 -16.50 -5.41 -9.07
C ASP A 101 -15.20 -4.75 -8.58
N LEU A 102 -15.06 -4.67 -7.26
CA LEU A 102 -13.84 -4.21 -6.58
C LEU A 102 -13.01 -5.43 -6.22
N ASP A 103 -11.69 -5.34 -6.40
CA ASP A 103 -10.79 -6.32 -5.78
C ASP A 103 -10.77 -6.16 -4.25
N LEU A 104 -10.17 -7.14 -3.56
CA LEU A 104 -10.15 -7.17 -2.09
C LEU A 104 -9.41 -5.96 -1.49
N GLU A 105 -8.34 -5.48 -2.12
CA GLU A 105 -7.57 -4.34 -1.63
C GLU A 105 -8.35 -3.03 -1.79
N GLN A 106 -9.04 -2.86 -2.91
CA GLN A 106 -9.92 -1.73 -3.18
C GLN A 106 -11.12 -1.72 -2.22
N ALA A 107 -11.76 -2.87 -2.01
CA ALA A 107 -12.88 -3.00 -1.08
C ALA A 107 -12.44 -2.73 0.37
N ALA A 108 -11.27 -3.23 0.79
CA ALA A 108 -10.70 -2.95 2.11
C ALA A 108 -10.42 -1.44 2.29
N ALA A 109 -9.86 -0.78 1.26
CA ALA A 109 -9.63 0.66 1.27
C ALA A 109 -10.93 1.48 1.34
N VAL A 110 -12.04 0.97 0.79
CA VAL A 110 -13.38 1.61 0.93
C VAL A 110 -13.95 1.34 2.34
N ALA A 111 -13.79 0.12 2.87
CA ALA A 111 -14.30 -0.30 4.17
C ALA A 111 -13.61 0.34 5.39
N ALA A 112 -12.38 0.83 5.21
CA ALA A 112 -11.60 1.46 6.28
C ALA A 112 -12.10 2.88 6.61
N THR A 113 -13.26 3.03 7.25
CA THR A 113 -13.92 4.34 7.47
C THR A 113 -13.38 5.16 8.64
N SER A 114 -12.67 4.52 9.57
CA SER A 114 -12.13 5.11 10.79
C SER A 114 -10.61 5.36 10.68
N GLY A 115 -10.14 6.46 11.27
CA GLY A 115 -8.72 6.81 11.33
C GLY A 115 -8.09 7.29 10.01
N ASP A 116 -6.76 7.45 10.05
CA ASP A 116 -5.96 7.86 8.90
C ASP A 116 -5.60 6.65 8.04
N VAL A 117 -5.97 6.69 6.76
CA VAL A 117 -5.74 5.58 5.82
C VAL A 117 -4.82 6.03 4.69
N GLN A 118 -3.67 5.35 4.56
CA GLN A 118 -2.76 5.54 3.44
C GLN A 118 -2.90 4.42 2.41
N VAL A 119 -3.37 4.75 1.21
CA VAL A 119 -3.48 3.80 0.09
C VAL A 119 -2.28 3.96 -0.84
N VAL A 120 -1.41 2.95 -0.86
CA VAL A 120 -0.24 2.92 -1.76
C VAL A 120 -0.59 2.10 -3.00
N ALA A 121 -0.45 2.70 -4.18
CA ALA A 121 -0.89 2.02 -5.40
C ALA A 121 -0.09 2.42 -6.65
N ARG A 122 0.24 1.43 -7.47
CA ARG A 122 0.93 1.60 -8.77
C ARG A 122 0.05 2.32 -9.80
N ALA A 123 0.65 2.79 -10.89
CA ALA A 123 -0.12 3.33 -12.02
C ALA A 123 -1.11 2.29 -12.56
N GLY A 124 -2.32 2.72 -12.91
CA GLY A 124 -3.36 1.84 -13.47
C GLY A 124 -4.10 0.92 -12.46
N SER A 125 -3.79 0.96 -11.16
CA SER A 125 -4.44 0.09 -10.16
C SER A 125 -5.82 0.54 -9.67
N GLY A 126 -6.43 1.55 -10.32
CA GLY A 126 -7.76 2.03 -9.95
C GLY A 126 -7.82 3.03 -8.78
N LYS A 127 -6.72 3.68 -8.37
CA LYS A 127 -6.69 4.68 -7.27
C LYS A 127 -7.88 5.65 -7.26
N THR A 128 -8.11 6.32 -8.39
CA THR A 128 -9.20 7.29 -8.52
C THR A 128 -10.57 6.63 -8.41
N ARG A 129 -10.72 5.40 -8.93
CA ARG A 129 -11.96 4.62 -8.79
C ARG A 129 -12.22 4.31 -7.32
N THR A 130 -11.24 3.75 -6.60
CA THR A 130 -11.35 3.44 -5.17
C THR A 130 -11.74 4.66 -4.34
N LEU A 131 -11.13 5.81 -4.62
CA LEU A 131 -11.39 7.06 -3.89
C LEU A 131 -12.79 7.63 -4.17
N VAL A 132 -13.25 7.54 -5.42
CA VAL A 132 -14.63 7.89 -5.81
C VAL A 132 -15.63 6.92 -5.16
N THR A 133 -15.41 5.61 -5.25
CA THR A 133 -16.29 4.60 -4.65
C THR A 133 -16.38 4.75 -3.13
N ARG A 134 -15.25 5.06 -2.47
CA ARG A 134 -15.22 5.37 -1.03
C ARG A 134 -16.09 6.57 -0.68
N THR A 135 -16.01 7.63 -1.49
CA THR A 135 -16.83 8.83 -1.29
C THR A 135 -18.31 8.52 -1.42
N ILE A 136 -18.68 7.76 -2.46
CA ILE A 136 -20.07 7.35 -2.69
C ILE A 136 -20.56 6.47 -1.54
N PHE A 137 -19.72 5.55 -1.04
CA PHE A 137 -20.04 4.71 0.11
C PHE A 137 -20.32 5.53 1.37
N LEU A 138 -19.42 6.46 1.71
CA LEU A 138 -19.60 7.34 2.88
C LEU A 138 -20.89 8.17 2.78
N GLN A 139 -21.22 8.69 1.60
CA GLN A 139 -22.39 9.53 1.44
C GLN A 139 -23.70 8.74 1.33
N LYS A 140 -23.76 7.73 0.44
CA LYS A 140 -25.00 6.96 0.19
C LYS A 140 -25.29 5.94 1.27
N HIS A 141 -24.27 5.20 1.71
CA HIS A 141 -24.44 4.10 2.66
C HIS A 141 -24.33 4.59 4.10
N CYS A 142 -23.25 5.30 4.42
CA CYS A 142 -23.01 5.77 5.78
C CYS A 142 -23.75 7.06 6.14
N GLY A 143 -24.44 7.70 5.18
CA GLY A 143 -25.22 8.92 5.42
C GLY A 143 -24.38 10.15 5.79
N VAL A 144 -23.07 10.15 5.50
CA VAL A 144 -22.21 11.31 5.78
C VAL A 144 -22.62 12.48 4.88
N SER A 145 -22.76 13.66 5.46
CA SER A 145 -23.14 14.84 4.69
C SER A 145 -22.05 15.17 3.67
N PRO A 146 -22.38 15.46 2.39
CA PRO A 146 -21.38 15.87 1.40
C PRO A 146 -20.56 17.10 1.82
N ARG A 147 -21.09 17.93 2.72
CA ARG A 147 -20.38 19.09 3.29
C ARG A 147 -19.23 18.70 4.23
N GLU A 148 -19.30 17.50 4.80
CA GLU A 148 -18.28 16.94 5.69
C GLU A 148 -17.17 16.21 4.91
N ILE A 149 -17.38 15.99 3.60
CA ILE A 149 -16.43 15.31 2.73
C ILE A 149 -15.73 16.34 1.83
N ARG A 150 -14.40 16.29 1.79
CA ARG A 150 -13.57 17.10 0.91
C ARG A 150 -12.58 16.25 0.14
N LEU A 151 -12.52 16.46 -1.17
CA LEU A 151 -11.66 15.74 -2.10
C LEU A 151 -10.70 16.73 -2.76
N LEU A 152 -9.39 16.48 -2.59
CA LEU A 152 -8.34 17.35 -3.10
C LEU A 152 -7.56 16.67 -4.22
N ALA A 153 -7.34 17.41 -5.30
CA ALA A 153 -6.53 16.98 -6.44
C ALA A 153 -5.38 17.96 -6.69
N PHE A 154 -4.31 17.49 -7.33
CA PHE A 154 -3.19 18.35 -7.74
C PHE A 154 -3.54 19.27 -8.91
N ASN A 155 -4.32 18.79 -9.88
CA ASN A 155 -4.68 19.56 -11.07
C ASN A 155 -6.18 19.58 -11.32
N LYS A 156 -6.63 20.56 -12.10
CA LYS A 156 -8.04 20.80 -12.40
C LYS A 156 -8.68 19.63 -13.14
N LYS A 157 -7.97 19.05 -14.12
CA LYS A 157 -8.46 17.88 -14.89
C LYS A 157 -8.82 16.70 -13.99
N ALA A 158 -7.99 16.37 -13.00
CA ALA A 158 -8.25 15.28 -12.06
C ALA A 158 -9.42 15.61 -11.12
N ALA A 159 -9.54 16.86 -10.67
CA ALA A 159 -10.69 17.31 -9.89
C ALA A 159 -12.00 17.19 -10.70
N ASP A 160 -12.01 17.65 -11.95
CA ASP A 160 -13.16 17.58 -12.85
C ASP A 160 -13.53 16.13 -13.19
N GLU A 161 -12.54 15.25 -13.41
CA GLU A 161 -12.77 13.82 -13.63
C GLU A 161 -13.42 13.15 -12.41
N MET A 162 -12.92 13.41 -11.20
CA MET A 162 -13.51 12.89 -9.97
C MET A 162 -14.93 13.43 -9.77
N LYS A 163 -15.15 14.73 -10.00
CA LYS A 163 -16.46 15.36 -9.89
C LYS A 163 -17.46 14.76 -10.88
N GLY A 164 -17.05 14.52 -12.13
CA GLY A 164 -17.90 13.88 -13.14
C GLY A 164 -18.34 12.47 -12.72
N ARG A 165 -17.41 11.64 -12.25
CA ARG A 165 -17.73 10.28 -11.77
C ARG A 165 -18.65 10.29 -10.54
N LEU A 166 -18.47 11.26 -9.65
CA LEU A 166 -19.36 11.43 -8.50
C LEU A 166 -20.74 11.87 -8.93
N ALA A 167 -20.85 12.79 -9.88
CA ALA A 167 -22.12 13.27 -10.44
C ALA A 167 -22.94 12.14 -11.07
N GLU A 168 -22.29 11.19 -11.75
CA GLU A 168 -22.96 10.01 -12.31
C GLU A 168 -23.64 9.15 -11.23
N ALA A 169 -23.04 9.05 -10.04
CA ALA A 169 -23.55 8.22 -8.96
C ALA A 169 -24.48 8.97 -7.98
N LEU A 170 -24.20 10.26 -7.70
CA LEU A 170 -24.81 11.05 -6.63
C LEU A 170 -25.73 12.19 -7.15
N GLY A 171 -25.69 12.49 -8.45
CA GLY A 171 -26.44 13.61 -9.02
C GLY A 171 -25.84 14.96 -8.62
N GLU A 172 -26.70 15.86 -8.13
CA GLU A 172 -26.31 17.25 -7.79
C GLU A 172 -25.77 17.42 -6.36
N ASP A 173 -26.05 16.46 -5.47
CA ASP A 173 -25.63 16.51 -4.07
C ASP A 173 -24.17 16.05 -3.94
N LEU A 174 -23.23 16.88 -4.42
CA LEU A 174 -21.83 16.51 -4.52
C LEU A 174 -20.99 17.06 -3.38
N PRO A 175 -20.01 16.29 -2.88
CA PRO A 175 -19.05 16.80 -1.92
C PRO A 175 -18.11 17.82 -2.57
N HIS A 176 -17.36 18.53 -1.74
CA HIS A 176 -16.43 19.54 -2.21
C HIS A 176 -15.20 18.92 -2.88
N VAL A 177 -15.20 18.88 -4.22
CA VAL A 177 -14.05 18.46 -5.05
C VAL A 177 -13.33 19.70 -5.56
N MET A 178 -12.05 19.87 -5.21
CA MET A 178 -11.27 21.04 -5.62
C MET A 178 -9.77 20.75 -5.69
N THR A 179 -9.00 21.67 -6.26
CA THR A 179 -7.54 21.63 -6.18
C THR A 179 -7.03 22.25 -4.89
N PHE A 180 -5.77 22.01 -4.53
CA PHE A 180 -5.13 22.69 -3.41
C PHE A 180 -5.17 24.22 -3.55
N HIS A 181 -4.93 24.75 -4.75
CA HIS A 181 -5.01 26.18 -5.04
C HIS A 181 -6.43 26.73 -4.86
N ALA A 182 -7.44 26.01 -5.33
CA ALA A 182 -8.84 26.40 -5.15
C ALA A 182 -9.26 26.38 -3.68
N LEU A 183 -8.78 25.42 -2.89
CA LEU A 183 -8.96 25.41 -1.44
C LEU A 183 -8.30 26.62 -0.78
N ALA A 184 -7.04 26.91 -1.12
CA ALA A 184 -6.32 28.06 -0.57
C ALA A 184 -7.04 29.38 -0.89
N HIS A 185 -7.49 29.55 -2.14
CA HIS A 185 -8.27 30.72 -2.54
C HIS A 185 -9.58 30.85 -1.74
N ALA A 186 -10.31 29.73 -1.54
CA ALA A 186 -11.54 29.72 -0.76
C ALA A 186 -11.35 29.96 0.75
N LEU A 187 -10.13 29.79 1.27
CA LEU A 187 -9.81 30.09 2.67
C LEU A 187 -9.34 31.54 2.83
N VAL A 188 -8.41 31.98 1.98
CA VAL A 188 -7.72 33.27 2.14
C VAL A 188 -8.50 34.43 1.55
N HIS A 189 -9.35 34.20 0.55
CA HIS A 189 -10.12 35.25 -0.14
C HIS A 189 -9.23 36.42 -0.59
N PRO A 190 -8.18 36.16 -1.40
CA PRO A 190 -7.28 37.24 -1.83
C PRO A 190 -8.07 38.31 -2.61
N GLU A 191 -7.84 39.58 -2.26
CA GLU A 191 -8.45 40.73 -2.96
C GLU A 191 -7.75 41.05 -4.29
N GLU A 192 -6.50 40.60 -4.42
CA GLU A 192 -5.66 40.77 -5.60
C GLU A 192 -5.66 39.49 -6.46
N ASP A 193 -5.50 39.65 -7.77
CA ASP A 193 -5.40 38.52 -8.68
C ASP A 193 -4.18 37.66 -8.31
N LEU A 194 -4.45 36.39 -7.97
CA LEU A 194 -3.38 35.43 -7.74
C LEU A 194 -2.61 35.21 -9.03
N VAL A 195 -1.34 35.55 -9.02
CA VAL A 195 -0.48 35.33 -10.17
C VAL A 195 0.14 33.93 -10.08
N PHE A 196 -0.18 33.07 -11.05
CA PHE A 196 0.38 31.72 -11.18
C PHE A 196 0.49 31.33 -12.65
N ASP A 197 1.46 30.48 -12.98
CA ASP A 197 1.64 29.97 -14.34
C ASP A 197 0.64 28.82 -14.59
N ASP A 198 -0.39 29.06 -15.40
CA ASP A 198 -1.26 28.00 -15.92
C ASP A 198 -0.68 27.47 -17.24
N ALA A 199 -0.35 26.18 -17.29
CA ALA A 199 0.13 25.51 -18.50
C ALA A 199 -0.89 25.53 -19.66
N SER A 200 -2.14 25.92 -19.42
CA SER A 200 -3.24 25.93 -20.39
C SER A 200 -3.71 27.32 -20.82
N ALA A 201 -3.11 28.40 -20.33
CA ALA A 201 -3.48 29.76 -20.72
C ALA A 201 -2.27 30.56 -21.20
N ASP A 202 -2.49 31.43 -22.19
CA ASP A 202 -1.59 32.50 -22.67
C ASP A 202 -1.18 33.52 -21.57
N GLN A 203 -1.41 33.21 -20.29
CA GLN A 203 -1.06 34.02 -19.13
C GLN A 203 0.24 33.52 -18.50
N LEU A 204 1.33 33.61 -19.27
CA LEU A 204 2.71 33.62 -18.75
C LEU A 204 3.04 35.01 -18.21
N GLY A 205 2.21 35.58 -17.31
CA GLY A 205 2.43 36.91 -16.75
C GLY A 205 3.79 36.96 -16.05
N HIS A 206 3.94 36.16 -15.01
CA HIS A 206 5.18 36.08 -14.24
C HIS A 206 6.40 35.66 -15.05
N SER A 207 6.27 34.68 -15.93
CA SER A 207 7.38 34.32 -16.80
C SER A 207 7.79 35.49 -17.69
N ARG A 208 6.87 36.34 -18.17
CA ARG A 208 7.24 37.56 -18.92
C ARG A 208 7.84 38.63 -18.04
N GLU A 209 7.23 38.96 -16.90
CA GLU A 209 7.78 40.03 -16.03
C GLU A 209 9.14 39.65 -15.45
N VAL A 210 9.30 38.39 -15.00
CA VAL A 210 10.60 37.87 -14.54
C VAL A 210 11.58 37.82 -15.71
N GLN A 211 11.16 37.39 -16.90
CA GLN A 211 12.02 37.39 -18.07
C GLN A 211 12.43 38.81 -18.44
N GLU A 212 11.55 39.81 -18.37
CA GLU A 212 11.86 41.22 -18.62
C GLU A 212 12.89 41.77 -17.63
N VAL A 213 12.72 41.50 -16.34
CA VAL A 213 13.70 41.88 -15.32
C VAL A 213 15.05 41.21 -15.57
N ILE A 214 15.06 39.91 -15.88
CA ILE A 214 16.30 39.20 -16.22
C ILE A 214 16.94 39.82 -17.47
N ASP A 215 16.16 40.05 -18.52
CA ASP A 215 16.60 40.61 -19.79
C ASP A 215 17.17 42.03 -19.64
N GLU A 216 16.58 42.85 -18.77
CA GLU A 216 17.06 44.18 -18.43
C GLU A 216 18.40 44.09 -17.68
N HIS A 217 18.48 43.23 -16.67
CA HIS A 217 19.68 43.12 -15.83
C HIS A 217 20.84 42.38 -16.52
N VAL A 218 20.57 41.43 -17.41
CA VAL A 218 21.58 40.76 -18.25
C VAL A 218 22.26 41.76 -19.20
N ARG A 219 21.53 42.80 -19.64
CA ARG A 219 22.07 43.86 -20.51
C ARG A 219 22.69 45.02 -19.73
N SER A 220 22.57 45.04 -18.40
CA SER A 220 23.15 46.10 -17.56
C SER A 220 24.67 45.97 -17.45
N GLU A 221 25.39 47.09 -17.44
CA GLU A 221 26.85 47.11 -17.24
C GLU A 221 27.25 46.71 -15.81
N GLU A 222 26.35 46.84 -14.83
CA GLU A 222 26.64 46.52 -13.42
C GLU A 222 26.44 45.03 -13.09
N TYR A 223 25.38 44.40 -13.63
CA TYR A 223 24.99 43.04 -13.28
C TYR A 223 25.19 42.02 -14.39
N GLY A 224 25.36 42.46 -15.65
CA GLY A 224 25.38 41.58 -16.82
C GLY A 224 26.44 40.48 -16.74
N ASP A 225 27.68 40.82 -16.36
CA ASP A 225 28.77 39.83 -16.26
C ASP A 225 28.56 38.87 -15.09
N ARG A 226 28.06 39.34 -13.95
CA ARG A 226 27.77 38.48 -12.78
C ARG A 226 26.63 37.50 -13.06
N ILE A 227 25.58 37.94 -13.75
CA ILE A 227 24.47 37.07 -14.14
C ILE A 227 24.93 36.05 -15.18
N ARG A 228 25.73 36.47 -16.17
CA ARG A 228 26.31 35.58 -17.18
C ARG A 228 27.20 34.51 -16.55
N ASP A 229 28.08 34.90 -15.62
CA ASP A 229 28.94 33.97 -14.90
C ASP A 229 28.14 32.97 -14.06
N LEU A 230 27.09 33.43 -13.37
CA LEU A 230 26.20 32.56 -12.60
C LEU A 230 25.44 31.57 -13.49
N MET A 231 24.88 32.03 -14.60
CA MET A 231 24.17 31.17 -15.55
C MET A 231 25.14 30.14 -16.16
N LEU A 232 26.34 30.58 -16.57
CA LEU A 232 27.37 29.70 -17.13
C LEU A 232 27.93 28.73 -16.09
N ALA A 233 28.00 29.09 -14.81
CA ALA A 233 28.44 28.18 -13.75
C ALA A 233 27.51 26.96 -13.63
N GLN A 234 26.19 27.18 -13.66
CA GLN A 234 25.22 26.09 -13.61
C GLN A 234 25.36 25.12 -14.80
N PHE A 235 25.56 25.67 -16.00
CA PHE A 235 25.79 24.85 -17.20
C PHE A 235 27.18 24.21 -17.22
N ARG A 236 28.17 24.84 -16.58
CA ARG A 236 29.53 24.29 -16.47
C ARG A 236 29.52 23.03 -15.64
N ASP A 237 28.82 23.01 -14.51
CA ASP A 237 28.73 21.83 -13.66
C ASP A 237 28.04 20.67 -14.40
N ASP A 238 26.96 20.95 -15.12
CA ASP A 238 26.28 19.94 -15.95
C ASP A 238 27.15 19.48 -17.13
N TRP A 239 27.89 20.39 -17.75
CA TRP A 239 28.82 20.08 -18.84
C TRP A 239 30.02 19.27 -18.35
N GLU A 240 30.58 19.60 -17.19
CA GLU A 240 31.64 18.83 -16.53
C GLU A 240 31.14 17.43 -16.18
N ARG A 241 29.91 17.27 -15.67
CA ARG A 241 29.31 15.96 -15.44
C ARG A 241 29.10 15.16 -16.72
N ILE A 242 28.69 15.82 -17.80
CA ILE A 242 28.54 15.18 -19.12
C ILE A 242 29.91 14.69 -19.61
N VAL A 243 30.92 15.56 -19.53
CA VAL A 243 32.29 15.29 -19.99
C VAL A 243 32.99 14.22 -19.16
N ASP A 244 32.87 14.29 -17.82
CA ASP A 244 33.45 13.34 -16.86
C ASP A 244 32.76 11.98 -16.93
N GLY A 245 31.43 11.98 -17.06
CA GLY A 245 30.65 10.78 -17.33
C GLY A 245 30.83 10.25 -18.76
N ARG A 246 31.54 10.99 -19.61
CA ARG A 246 31.83 10.69 -21.03
C ARG A 246 30.59 10.42 -21.87
N PHE A 247 29.46 11.05 -21.53
CA PHE A 247 28.18 10.88 -22.22
C PHE A 247 28.16 11.50 -23.62
N GLN A 248 29.18 12.30 -23.97
CA GLN A 248 29.41 12.84 -25.31
C GLN A 248 29.98 11.82 -26.31
N LEU A 249 30.47 10.66 -25.84
CA LEU A 249 31.02 9.63 -26.70
C LEU A 249 29.91 8.84 -27.40
N THR A 250 30.21 8.30 -28.58
CA THR A 250 29.34 7.27 -29.17
C THR A 250 29.27 6.05 -28.25
N MET A 251 28.19 5.26 -28.36
CA MET A 251 28.02 4.06 -27.53
C MET A 251 29.22 3.11 -27.65
N ASP A 252 29.78 2.96 -28.85
CA ASP A 252 30.94 2.10 -29.09
C ASP A 252 32.21 2.62 -28.39
N GLU A 253 32.48 3.93 -28.46
CA GLU A 253 33.60 4.57 -27.78
C GLU A 253 33.44 4.53 -26.25
N PHE A 254 32.23 4.74 -25.75
CA PHE A 254 31.90 4.64 -24.34
C PHE A 254 32.12 3.22 -23.81
N LEU A 255 31.64 2.20 -24.52
CA LEU A 255 31.84 0.80 -24.16
C LEU A 255 33.32 0.39 -24.27
N ALA A 256 34.04 0.83 -25.29
CA ALA A 256 35.48 0.60 -25.41
C ALA A 256 36.25 1.19 -24.23
N HIS A 257 35.90 2.42 -23.82
CA HIS A 257 36.48 3.08 -22.65
C HIS A 257 36.17 2.31 -21.36
N ARG A 258 34.89 1.98 -21.09
CA ARG A 258 34.51 1.20 -19.90
C ARG A 258 35.19 -0.18 -19.88
N ARG A 259 35.35 -0.84 -21.03
CA ARG A 259 36.09 -2.11 -21.13
C ARG A 259 37.58 -1.94 -20.83
N ALA A 260 38.18 -0.79 -21.13
CA ALA A 260 39.58 -0.49 -20.81
C ALA A 260 39.84 -0.20 -19.31
N LEU A 261 38.83 0.23 -18.55
CA LEU A 261 39.02 0.55 -17.11
C LEU A 261 39.41 -0.71 -16.30
N PRO A 262 40.42 -0.68 -15.42
CA PRO A 262 40.93 -1.90 -14.81
C PRO A 262 39.98 -2.55 -13.79
N ARG A 263 39.09 -1.76 -13.16
CA ARG A 263 38.30 -2.18 -11.99
C ARG A 263 36.83 -1.77 -12.02
N GLU A 264 36.32 -1.32 -13.16
CA GLU A 264 34.92 -0.92 -13.29
C GLU A 264 34.21 -1.81 -14.31
N SER A 265 33.07 -2.39 -13.93
CA SER A 265 32.25 -3.22 -14.83
C SER A 265 31.47 -2.35 -15.82
N LEU A 266 30.84 -2.96 -16.82
CA LEU A 266 29.94 -2.29 -17.78
C LEU A 266 28.67 -1.77 -17.10
N LYS A 267 28.27 -2.40 -15.99
CA LYS A 267 27.07 -2.03 -15.23
C LYS A 267 27.29 -0.81 -14.31
N GLY A 268 28.52 -0.51 -13.92
CA GLY A 268 28.80 0.55 -12.92
C GLY A 268 29.57 0.08 -11.69
N ASP A 269 29.73 -1.24 -11.51
CA ASP A 269 30.26 -1.77 -10.25
C ASP A 269 31.78 -1.66 -10.20
N TYR A 270 32.32 -1.13 -9.09
CA TYR A 270 33.75 -1.14 -8.80
C TYR A 270 34.14 -2.49 -8.19
N VAL A 271 34.96 -3.26 -8.92
CA VAL A 271 35.33 -4.63 -8.57
C VAL A 271 36.81 -4.72 -8.15
N LYS A 272 37.13 -5.69 -7.29
CA LYS A 272 38.45 -5.84 -6.69
C LYS A 272 39.49 -6.36 -7.67
N SER A 273 39.07 -7.16 -8.64
CA SER A 273 39.95 -7.78 -9.63
C SER A 273 39.44 -7.68 -11.08
N TYR A 274 40.38 -7.79 -12.03
CA TYR A 274 40.03 -7.88 -13.45
C TYR A 274 39.20 -9.15 -13.75
N GLY A 275 39.43 -10.25 -13.04
CA GLY A 275 38.63 -11.47 -13.17
C GLY A 275 37.17 -11.25 -12.82
N GLU A 276 36.90 -10.59 -11.68
CA GLU A 276 35.54 -10.19 -11.30
C GLU A 276 34.92 -9.24 -12.32
N LYS A 277 35.70 -8.33 -12.89
CA LYS A 277 35.21 -7.45 -13.96
C LYS A 277 34.68 -8.24 -15.15
N VAL A 278 35.42 -9.25 -15.60
CA VAL A 278 35.03 -10.11 -16.73
C VAL A 278 33.71 -10.82 -16.43
N ILE A 279 33.56 -11.35 -15.21
CA ILE A 279 32.32 -12.01 -14.76
C ILE A 279 31.16 -11.01 -14.72
N ALA A 280 31.36 -9.86 -14.08
CA ALA A 280 30.39 -8.78 -13.97
C ALA A 280 29.89 -8.28 -15.34
N ASN A 281 30.80 -8.16 -16.30
CA ASN A 281 30.48 -7.76 -17.67
C ASN A 281 29.68 -8.84 -18.39
N ALA A 282 30.10 -10.11 -18.30
CA ALA A 282 29.39 -11.21 -18.94
C ALA A 282 27.95 -11.32 -18.42
N LEU A 283 27.75 -11.24 -17.10
CA LEU A 283 26.41 -11.26 -16.50
C LEU A 283 25.55 -10.11 -17.02
N PHE A 284 26.09 -8.90 -17.08
CA PHE A 284 25.38 -7.73 -17.60
C PHE A 284 25.03 -7.86 -19.09
N GLU A 285 25.99 -8.26 -19.93
CA GLU A 285 25.81 -8.42 -21.38
C GLU A 285 24.80 -9.52 -21.73
N HIS A 286 24.67 -10.55 -20.88
CA HIS A 286 23.67 -11.61 -21.02
C HIS A 286 22.32 -11.30 -20.33
N GLY A 287 22.15 -10.10 -19.78
CA GLY A 287 20.91 -9.69 -19.11
C GLY A 287 20.64 -10.43 -17.79
N ILE A 288 21.67 -11.01 -17.18
CA ILE A 288 21.57 -11.71 -15.90
C ILE A 288 21.74 -10.69 -14.78
N GLY A 289 20.68 -10.50 -13.98
CA GLY A 289 20.73 -9.65 -12.80
C GLY A 289 21.73 -10.20 -11.77
N TYR A 290 22.58 -9.32 -11.24
CA TYR A 290 23.49 -9.69 -10.15
C TYR A 290 23.70 -8.55 -9.15
N LYS A 291 24.13 -8.89 -7.94
CA LYS A 291 24.62 -7.99 -6.90
C LYS A 291 26.06 -8.36 -6.54
N TYR A 292 26.97 -7.39 -6.63
CA TYR A 292 28.38 -7.56 -6.26
C TYR A 292 28.56 -7.35 -4.74
N GLU A 293 29.30 -8.23 -4.08
CA GLU A 293 29.57 -8.22 -2.62
C GLU A 293 28.33 -8.06 -1.71
N CYS A 294 27.23 -8.73 -2.06
CA CYS A 294 26.05 -8.71 -1.22
C CYS A 294 26.34 -9.35 0.15
N ASN A 295 25.89 -8.72 1.23
CA ASN A 295 26.13 -9.22 2.58
C ASN A 295 25.09 -10.29 2.95
N PHE A 296 25.54 -11.50 3.30
CA PHE A 296 24.67 -12.61 3.68
C PHE A 296 25.00 -13.11 5.10
N ARG A 297 23.97 -13.31 5.94
CA ARG A 297 24.12 -13.99 7.24
C ARG A 297 23.75 -15.46 7.09
N TRP A 298 24.70 -16.34 7.34
CA TRP A 298 24.49 -17.79 7.29
C TRP A 298 25.07 -18.45 8.53
N ASN A 299 24.23 -19.18 9.28
CA ASN A 299 24.63 -19.90 10.49
C ASN A 299 25.45 -19.06 11.51
N GLY A 300 25.10 -17.79 11.68
CA GLY A 300 25.80 -16.86 12.58
C GLY A 300 27.08 -16.24 12.02
N PHE A 301 27.50 -16.61 10.79
CA PHE A 301 28.66 -16.04 10.10
C PHE A 301 28.23 -15.03 9.03
N ASN A 302 29.05 -13.98 8.86
CA ASN A 302 28.88 -13.00 7.80
C ASN A 302 29.63 -13.47 6.54
N TYR A 303 28.89 -13.97 5.56
CA TYR A 303 29.41 -14.43 4.28
C TYR A 303 29.17 -13.35 3.21
N ARG A 304 30.20 -13.05 2.42
CA ARG A 304 30.15 -12.07 1.32
C ARG A 304 30.65 -12.73 0.04
N PRO A 305 29.77 -13.35 -0.75
CA PRO A 305 30.16 -13.86 -2.07
C PRO A 305 30.45 -12.70 -3.02
N ASP A 306 31.39 -12.90 -3.94
CA ASP A 306 31.77 -11.88 -4.93
C ASP A 306 30.55 -11.46 -5.78
N PHE A 307 29.72 -12.43 -6.20
CA PHE A 307 28.50 -12.20 -6.96
C PHE A 307 27.32 -12.97 -6.35
N THR A 308 26.17 -12.33 -6.28
CA THR A 308 24.86 -12.95 -5.98
C THR A 308 23.97 -12.78 -7.21
N ILE A 309 23.42 -13.87 -7.73
CA ILE A 309 22.52 -13.91 -8.90
C ILE A 309 21.10 -14.15 -8.40
#